data_AF-A0A2G5B5W3-F1
#
_entry.id   AF-A0A2G5B5W3-F1
#
_cell.length_a   1.000
_cell.length_b   1.000
_cell.length_c   1.000
_cell.angle_alpha   90.00
_cell.angle_beta   90.00
_cell.angle_gamma   90.00
#
_symmetry.space_group_name_H-M   'P 1'
#
loop_
_entity.id
_entity.type
_entity.pdbx_description
1 polymer ?
#
loop_
_entity_poly.entity_id
_entity_poly.type
_entity_poly.pdbx_seq_one_letter_code
_entity_poly.pdbx_strand_id
1 'polypeptide(L)'
;MTGREMLLTLQQKFYCYLFHNPQLRDDFYVTSYLIPQATLGIIRGVLFVYCLIVLISNLVVNIIHGAGWNWAAYFTTLSFFGITLYYGVATYTTLRYWQKQQQYGIRFNKQSLQNGDENSSVVIDSALLSQEPVQLTPAANNQDSIMETTLDDESTQLTTDRREIVEIEVASDIIQDKEEEDVEMKPRNTTESFTILHQLTLAMQQILYESFACFAPLVTIVYWGLLYSTESVVLDTMLDLWMGISMHAINTILMLLEVFVFAKSPFNKGHFSILFGFLLLYLGLAYFMVGVYDFYVYPFF
;
A
#
# COMPACT_ATOMS: atom_id res chain seq x y z
N MET A 1 -6.04 -19.91 33.67
CA MET A 1 -5.46 -19.74 32.33
C MET A 1 -4.17 -20.55 32.28
N THR A 2 -4.08 -21.56 31.42
CA THR A 2 -2.89 -22.44 31.34
C THR A 2 -1.75 -21.72 30.61
N GLY A 3 -0.49 -22.11 30.86
CA GLY A 3 0.68 -21.46 30.22
C GLY A 3 0.64 -21.47 28.68
N ARG A 4 0.00 -22.47 28.08
CA ARG A 4 -0.21 -22.58 26.63
C ARG A 4 -1.19 -21.53 26.09
N GLU A 5 -2.25 -21.21 26.82
CA GLU A 5 -3.20 -20.16 26.43
C GLU A 5 -2.61 -18.76 26.61
N MET A 6 -1.74 -18.57 27.61
CA MET A 6 -1.00 -17.32 27.75
C MET A 6 -0.02 -17.10 26.59
N LEU A 7 0.67 -18.14 26.13
CA LEU A 7 1.56 -18.06 24.96
C LEU A 7 0.79 -17.77 23.67
N LEU A 8 -0.35 -18.44 23.44
CA LEU A 8 -1.16 -18.21 22.25
C LEU A 8 -1.76 -16.81 22.22
N THR A 9 -2.21 -16.29 23.37
CA THR A 9 -2.72 -14.92 23.47
C THR A 9 -1.62 -13.87 23.33
N LEU A 10 -0.41 -14.13 23.82
CA LEU A 10 0.75 -13.26 23.57
C LEU A 10 1.17 -13.28 22.11
N GLN A 11 1.24 -14.45 21.48
CA GLN A 11 1.52 -14.57 20.04
C GLN A 11 0.47 -13.86 19.21
N GLN A 12 -0.81 -14.01 19.56
CA GLN A 12 -1.90 -13.34 18.87
C GLN A 12 -1.87 -11.82 19.08
N LYS A 13 -1.59 -11.34 20.29
CA LYS A 13 -1.44 -9.90 20.56
C LYS A 13 -0.21 -9.31 19.86
N PHE A 14 0.90 -10.04 19.83
CA PHE A 14 2.11 -9.63 19.13
C PHE A 14 1.91 -9.61 17.62
N TYR A 15 1.27 -10.66 17.08
CA TYR A 15 0.83 -10.69 15.69
C TYR A 15 -0.13 -9.53 15.40
N CYS A 16 -1.06 -9.23 16.32
CA CYS A 16 -1.98 -8.13 16.10
C CYS A 16 -1.31 -6.76 16.13
N TYR A 17 -0.38 -6.57 17.07
CA TYR A 17 0.40 -5.35 17.21
C TYR A 17 1.32 -5.12 16.00
N LEU A 18 1.96 -6.18 15.49
CA LEU A 18 2.88 -6.08 14.35
C LEU A 18 2.19 -6.08 12.99
N PHE A 19 1.17 -6.93 12.84
CA PHE A 19 0.64 -7.38 11.55
C PHE A 19 -0.88 -7.25 11.41
N HIS A 20 -1.65 -7.09 12.49
CA HIS A 20 -3.08 -6.80 12.39
C HIS A 20 -3.32 -5.29 12.43
N ASN A 21 -2.89 -4.64 11.36
CA ASN A 21 -3.43 -3.34 11.04
C ASN A 21 -4.75 -3.57 10.28
N PRO A 22 -5.93 -3.13 10.77
CA PRO A 22 -7.16 -3.16 9.97
C PRO A 22 -7.03 -2.35 8.65
N GLN A 23 -5.95 -1.57 8.51
CA GLN A 23 -5.54 -0.87 7.30
C GLN A 23 -4.56 -1.65 6.41
N LEU A 24 -4.21 -2.91 6.70
CA LEU A 24 -3.47 -3.79 5.77
C LEU A 24 -4.40 -4.28 4.65
N ARG A 25 -5.01 -3.31 3.96
CA ARG A 25 -5.79 -3.53 2.77
C ARG A 25 -4.84 -3.52 1.59
N ASP A 26 -4.96 -4.53 0.72
CA ASP A 26 -4.08 -4.70 -0.44
C ASP A 26 -3.97 -3.42 -1.28
N ASP A 27 -5.08 -2.69 -1.45
CA ASP A 27 -5.21 -1.49 -2.27
C ASP A 27 -4.19 -0.39 -1.92
N PHE A 28 -3.84 -0.23 -0.64
CA PHE A 28 -2.89 0.81 -0.23
C PHE A 28 -1.45 0.56 -0.68
N TYR A 29 -1.08 -0.72 -0.84
CA TYR A 29 0.29 -1.13 -1.14
C TYR A 29 0.54 -1.33 -2.64
N VAL A 30 -0.54 -1.64 -3.38
CA VAL A 30 -0.46 -2.07 -4.78
C VAL A 30 -1.06 -1.06 -5.76
N THR A 31 -1.72 0.00 -5.29
CA THR A 31 -2.33 1.02 -6.15
C THR A 31 -1.74 2.41 -5.92
N SER A 32 -1.74 3.23 -6.97
CA SER A 32 -1.40 4.66 -6.93
C SER A 32 -2.64 5.50 -7.26
N TYR A 33 -2.65 6.78 -6.87
CA TYR A 33 -3.70 7.73 -7.29
C TYR A 33 -3.51 8.19 -8.73
N LEU A 34 -2.27 8.19 -9.20
CA LEU A 34 -1.87 8.81 -10.47
C LEU A 34 -1.63 7.77 -11.57
N ILE A 35 -1.14 6.59 -11.19
CA ILE A 35 -0.59 5.62 -12.14
C ILE A 35 -1.48 4.36 -12.19
N PRO A 36 -1.89 3.92 -13.39
CA PRO A 36 -2.57 2.64 -13.57
C PRO A 36 -1.74 1.49 -13.01
N GLN A 37 -2.42 0.51 -12.41
CA GLN A 37 -1.74 -0.51 -11.61
C GLN A 37 -0.71 -1.34 -12.38
N ALA A 38 -0.99 -1.71 -13.64
CA ALA A 38 -0.03 -2.45 -14.47
C ALA A 38 1.26 -1.63 -14.71
N THR A 39 1.09 -0.34 -15.03
CA THR A 39 2.19 0.60 -15.24
C THR A 39 3.00 0.80 -13.96
N LEU A 40 2.34 0.90 -12.80
CA LEU A 40 3.01 1.01 -11.51
C LEU A 40 3.90 -0.21 -11.23
N GLY A 41 3.41 -1.42 -11.50
CA GLY A 41 4.18 -2.65 -11.36
C GLY A 41 5.43 -2.67 -12.26
N ILE A 42 5.30 -2.22 -13.51
CA ILE A 42 6.44 -2.12 -14.44
C ILE A 42 7.46 -1.08 -13.96
N ILE A 43 7.01 0.11 -13.54
CA ILE A 43 7.89 1.17 -13.03
C ILE A 43 8.68 0.65 -11.82
N ARG A 44 8.00 0.07 -10.83
CA ARG A 44 8.67 -0.52 -9.64
C ARG A 44 9.64 -1.63 -10.04
N GLY A 45 9.32 -2.43 -11.06
CA GLY A 45 10.22 -3.45 -11.58
C GLY A 45 11.48 -2.88 -12.24
N VAL A 46 11.35 -1.79 -13.00
CA VAL A 46 12.51 -1.08 -13.58
C VAL A 46 13.37 -0.46 -12.48
N LEU A 47 12.76 0.16 -11.47
CA LEU A 47 13.48 0.72 -10.32
C LEU A 47 14.20 -0.37 -9.51
N PHE A 48 13.57 -1.53 -9.33
CA PHE A 48 14.20 -2.69 -8.72
C PHE A 48 15.46 -3.12 -9.47
N VAL A 49 15.39 -3.25 -10.79
CA VAL A 49 16.55 -3.62 -11.62
C VAL A 49 17.64 -2.56 -11.53
N TYR A 50 17.28 -1.27 -11.58
CA TYR A 50 18.24 -0.18 -11.39
C TYR A 50 18.98 -0.28 -10.05
N CYS A 51 18.25 -0.42 -8.95
CA CYS A 51 18.83 -0.56 -7.61
C CYS A 51 19.72 -1.81 -7.52
N LEU A 52 19.31 -2.92 -8.14
CA LEU A 52 20.11 -4.14 -8.18
C LEU A 52 21.43 -3.93 -8.93
N ILE A 53 21.43 -3.20 -10.06
CA ILE A 53 22.64 -2.87 -10.82
C ILE A 53 23.58 -1.99 -9.98
N VAL A 54 23.07 -0.96 -9.30
CA VAL A 54 23.87 -0.11 -8.40
C VAL A 54 24.49 -0.95 -7.28
N LEU A 55 23.69 -1.79 -6.63
CA LEU A 55 24.13 -2.62 -5.51
C LEU A 55 25.23 -3.62 -5.95
N ILE A 56 25.06 -4.26 -7.11
CA ILE A 56 26.06 -5.17 -7.68
C ILE A 56 27.32 -4.40 -8.07
N SER A 57 27.19 -3.23 -8.69
CA SER A 57 28.34 -2.40 -9.08
C SER A 57 29.14 -1.98 -7.85
N ASN A 58 28.45 -1.53 -6.79
CA ASN A 58 29.07 -1.18 -5.51
C ASN A 58 29.81 -2.38 -4.91
N LEU A 59 29.20 -3.57 -4.90
CA LEU A 59 29.86 -4.80 -4.45
C LEU A 59 31.13 -5.09 -5.25
N VAL A 60 31.04 -5.07 -6.59
CA VAL A 60 32.16 -5.39 -7.49
C VAL A 60 33.32 -4.42 -7.28
N VAL A 61 33.04 -3.12 -7.21
CA VAL A 61 34.07 -2.10 -7.01
C VAL A 61 34.73 -2.23 -5.64
N ASN A 62 33.97 -2.50 -4.58
CA ASN A 62 34.54 -2.72 -3.25
C ASN A 62 35.42 -3.98 -3.19
N ILE A 63 35.06 -5.04 -3.93
CA ILE A 63 35.90 -6.24 -4.04
C ILE A 63 37.21 -5.92 -4.78
N ILE A 64 37.14 -5.19 -5.90
CA ILE A 64 38.32 -4.82 -6.70
C ILE A 64 39.29 -3.96 -5.88
N HIS A 65 38.77 -3.01 -5.10
CA HIS A 65 39.58 -2.14 -4.23
C HIS A 65 40.05 -2.83 -2.93
N GLY A 66 39.75 -4.12 -2.74
CA GLY A 66 40.22 -4.88 -1.58
C GLY A 66 39.50 -4.55 -0.27
N ALA A 67 38.35 -3.85 -0.31
CA ALA A 67 37.56 -3.53 0.88
C ALA A 67 36.87 -4.77 1.51
N GLY A 68 36.86 -5.91 0.80
CA GLY A 68 36.46 -7.21 1.35
C GLY A 68 35.01 -7.22 1.83
N TRP A 69 34.79 -7.44 3.13
CA TRP A 69 33.46 -7.46 3.77
C TRP A 69 33.04 -6.12 4.37
N ASN A 70 33.94 -5.14 4.42
CA ASN A 70 33.71 -3.86 5.09
C ASN A 70 32.62 -3.04 4.41
N TRP A 71 32.42 -3.23 3.10
CA TRP A 71 31.39 -2.53 2.32
C TRP A 71 29.96 -2.77 2.85
N ALA A 72 29.69 -3.96 3.40
CA ALA A 72 28.38 -4.31 3.96
C ALA A 72 28.12 -3.65 5.31
N ALA A 73 29.17 -3.13 5.96
CA ALA A 73 29.08 -2.49 7.27
C ALA A 73 28.59 -1.04 7.19
N TYR A 74 28.64 -0.40 6.02
CA TYR A 74 28.16 0.97 5.86
C TYR A 74 26.63 1.03 5.90
N PHE A 75 26.09 1.97 6.68
CA PHE A 75 24.64 2.20 6.74
C PHE A 75 24.04 2.49 5.36
N THR A 76 24.78 3.20 4.51
CA THR A 76 24.39 3.49 3.13
C THR A 76 24.11 2.21 2.36
N THR A 77 24.99 1.21 2.47
CA THR A 77 24.80 -0.09 1.81
C THR A 77 23.57 -0.81 2.33
N LEU A 78 23.35 -0.83 3.64
CA LEU A 78 22.19 -1.48 4.26
C LEU A 78 20.87 -0.79 3.88
N SER A 79 20.86 0.55 3.87
CA SER A 79 19.71 1.34 3.40
C SER A 79 19.42 1.05 1.93
N PHE A 80 20.47 0.99 1.09
CA PHE A 80 20.31 0.71 -0.33
C PHE A 80 19.90 -0.75 -0.62
N PHE A 81 20.30 -1.68 0.24
CA PHE A 81 19.79 -3.04 0.22
C PHE A 81 18.30 -3.08 0.59
N GLY A 82 17.89 -2.33 1.61
CA GLY A 82 16.49 -2.20 2.04
C GLY A 82 15.56 -1.69 0.94
N ILE A 83 15.94 -0.60 0.24
CA ILE A 83 15.17 -0.08 -0.91
C ILE A 83 15.14 -1.08 -2.08
N THR A 84 16.22 -1.82 -2.33
CA THR A 84 16.26 -2.86 -3.36
C THR A 84 15.26 -3.98 -3.03
N LEU A 85 15.26 -4.48 -1.80
CA LEU A 85 14.27 -5.47 -1.35
C LEU A 85 12.84 -4.92 -1.39
N TYR A 86 12.65 -3.66 -0.97
CA TYR A 86 11.36 -2.99 -1.03
C TYR A 86 10.78 -3.01 -2.46
N TYR A 87 11.52 -2.50 -3.45
CA TYR A 87 11.03 -2.47 -4.83
C TYR A 87 10.81 -3.88 -5.39
N GLY A 88 11.61 -4.87 -5.01
CA GLY A 88 11.39 -6.27 -5.39
C GLY A 88 10.06 -6.80 -4.86
N VAL A 89 9.80 -6.63 -3.57
CA VAL A 89 8.54 -7.06 -2.93
C VAL A 89 7.35 -6.27 -3.48
N ALA A 90 7.48 -4.95 -3.61
CA ALA A 90 6.42 -4.09 -4.12
C ALA A 90 6.07 -4.40 -5.58
N THR A 91 7.05 -4.74 -6.42
CA THR A 91 6.82 -5.22 -7.78
C THR A 91 6.03 -6.52 -7.77
N TYR A 92 6.46 -7.49 -6.96
CA TYR A 92 5.80 -8.78 -6.85
C TYR A 92 4.34 -8.65 -6.40
N THR A 93 4.06 -7.91 -5.33
CA THR A 93 2.70 -7.73 -4.81
C THR A 93 1.81 -6.97 -5.78
N THR A 94 2.35 -5.93 -6.45
CA THR A 94 1.60 -5.14 -7.45
C THR A 94 1.19 -6.00 -8.65
N LEU A 95 2.12 -6.79 -9.21
CA LEU A 95 1.84 -7.64 -10.36
C LEU A 95 0.90 -8.80 -10.01
N ARG A 96 1.07 -9.42 -8.83
CA ARG A 96 0.18 -10.47 -8.35
C ARG A 96 -1.24 -9.98 -8.17
N TYR A 97 -1.41 -8.79 -7.59
CA TYR A 97 -2.73 -8.19 -7.43
C TYR A 97 -3.38 -7.92 -8.78
N TRP A 98 -2.64 -7.32 -9.72
CA TRP A 98 -3.15 -7.06 -11.06
C TRP A 98 -3.59 -8.35 -11.78
N GLN A 99 -2.79 -9.41 -11.72
CA GLN A 99 -3.16 -10.73 -12.28
C GLN A 99 -4.46 -11.28 -11.67
N LYS A 100 -4.61 -11.17 -10.35
CA LYS A 100 -5.82 -11.62 -9.64
C LYS A 100 -7.04 -10.82 -10.09
N GLN A 101 -6.91 -9.50 -10.25
CA GLN A 101 -7.98 -8.62 -10.71
C GLN A 101 -8.45 -8.98 -12.14
N GLN A 102 -7.50 -9.24 -13.05
CA GLN A 102 -7.81 -9.69 -14.42
C GLN A 102 -8.57 -11.02 -14.44
N GLN A 103 -8.16 -11.99 -13.60
CA GLN A 103 -8.84 -13.28 -13.53
C GLN A 103 -10.28 -13.18 -13.05
N TYR A 104 -10.57 -12.31 -12.07
CA TYR A 104 -11.95 -12.09 -11.63
C TYR A 104 -12.80 -11.41 -12.68
N GLY A 105 -12.26 -10.41 -13.40
CA GLY A 105 -12.96 -9.77 -14.51
C GLY A 105 -13.35 -10.77 -15.61
N ILE A 106 -12.43 -11.66 -15.99
CA ILE A 106 -12.68 -12.72 -16.99
C ILE A 106 -13.75 -13.71 -16.50
N ARG A 107 -13.70 -14.13 -15.23
CA ARG A 107 -14.70 -15.07 -14.67
C ARG A 107 -16.09 -14.47 -14.60
N PHE A 108 -16.20 -13.20 -14.19
CA PHE A 108 -17.49 -12.51 -14.12
C PHE A 108 -18.12 -12.37 -15.50
N ASN A 109 -17.33 -11.94 -16.51
CA ASN A 109 -17.81 -11.82 -17.89
C ASN A 109 -18.28 -13.18 -18.46
N LYS A 110 -17.58 -14.28 -18.16
CA LYS A 110 -18.06 -15.62 -18.55
C LYS A 110 -19.38 -16.01 -17.89
N GLN A 111 -19.59 -15.64 -16.63
CA GLN A 111 -20.85 -15.92 -15.93
C GLN A 111 -22.01 -15.07 -16.44
N SER A 112 -21.79 -13.79 -16.74
CA SER A 112 -22.84 -12.92 -17.30
C SER A 112 -23.27 -13.39 -18.70
N LEU A 113 -22.31 -13.80 -19.55
CA LEU A 113 -22.59 -14.39 -20.85
C LEU A 113 -23.34 -15.72 -20.75
N GLN A 114 -23.06 -16.53 -19.73
CA GLN A 114 -23.71 -17.83 -19.53
C GLN A 114 -25.13 -17.70 -18.96
N ASN A 115 -25.42 -16.63 -18.21
CA ASN A 115 -26.74 -16.37 -17.63
C ASN A 115 -27.71 -15.66 -18.60
N GLY A 116 -27.34 -15.48 -19.87
CA GLY A 116 -28.23 -14.91 -20.90
C GLY A 116 -28.56 -13.43 -20.69
N ASP A 117 -27.78 -12.74 -19.85
CA ASP A 117 -28.03 -11.35 -19.48
C ASP A 117 -27.41 -10.43 -20.54
N GLU A 118 -27.98 -10.44 -21.76
CA GLU A 118 -27.47 -9.72 -22.94
C GLU A 118 -27.39 -8.19 -22.74
N ASN A 119 -28.05 -7.65 -21.72
CA ASN A 119 -28.00 -6.22 -21.37
C ASN A 119 -26.87 -5.85 -20.38
N SER A 120 -26.07 -6.80 -19.90
CA SER A 120 -25.03 -6.56 -18.88
C SER A 120 -23.63 -6.28 -19.46
N SER A 121 -23.51 -6.22 -20.79
CA SER A 121 -22.26 -5.82 -21.43
C SER A 121 -22.07 -4.31 -21.34
N VAL A 122 -20.98 -3.90 -20.67
CA VAL A 122 -20.41 -2.53 -20.64
C VAL A 122 -21.00 -1.56 -19.60
N VAL A 123 -20.64 -1.73 -18.32
CA VAL A 123 -20.68 -0.61 -17.33
C VAL A 123 -19.48 -0.57 -16.35
N ILE A 124 -18.49 -1.48 -16.44
CA ILE A 124 -17.47 -1.58 -15.36
C ILE A 124 -16.29 -0.59 -15.51
N ASP A 125 -16.02 -0.03 -16.70
CA ASP A 125 -14.90 0.91 -16.85
C ASP A 125 -15.17 2.31 -16.26
N SER A 126 -16.42 2.70 -16.01
CA SER A 126 -16.77 4.04 -15.49
C SER A 126 -17.09 4.08 -14.00
N ALA A 127 -17.61 3.00 -13.41
CA ALA A 127 -18.09 3.01 -12.02
C ALA A 127 -17.00 2.80 -10.96
N LEU A 128 -15.89 2.11 -11.28
CA LEU A 128 -14.80 1.90 -10.33
C LEU A 128 -13.75 3.03 -10.32
N LEU A 129 -13.79 3.92 -11.31
CA LEU A 129 -12.89 5.08 -11.44
C LEU A 129 -13.47 6.38 -10.87
N SER A 130 -14.73 6.35 -10.38
CA SER A 130 -15.47 7.52 -9.92
C SER A 130 -15.98 7.39 -8.49
N GLN A 131 -15.21 6.78 -7.58
CA GLN A 131 -15.45 6.97 -6.15
C GLN A 131 -15.02 8.39 -5.73
N GLU A 132 -15.94 9.34 -5.86
CA GLU A 132 -15.87 10.58 -5.07
C GLU A 132 -15.94 10.23 -3.57
N PRO A 133 -15.21 10.96 -2.71
CA PRO A 133 -15.28 10.75 -1.27
C PRO A 133 -16.65 11.19 -0.74
N VAL A 134 -17.40 10.23 -0.18
CA VAL A 134 -18.62 10.47 0.59
C VAL A 134 -18.32 11.51 1.68
N GLN A 135 -18.89 12.71 1.55
CA GLN A 135 -18.89 13.69 2.62
C GLN A 135 -19.83 13.22 3.74
N LEU A 136 -19.28 13.04 4.94
CA LEU A 136 -20.04 12.81 6.16
C LEU A 136 -20.65 14.15 6.63
N THR A 137 -21.94 14.36 6.40
CA THR A 137 -22.73 15.34 7.15
C THR A 137 -23.24 14.75 8.45
N PRO A 138 -23.18 15.47 9.59
CA PRO A 138 -23.61 14.97 10.88
C PRO A 138 -25.13 15.06 11.04
N ALA A 139 -25.69 14.03 11.68
CA ALA A 139 -27.07 13.97 12.12
C ALA A 139 -27.42 15.09 13.11
N ALA A 140 -28.59 15.70 12.95
CA ALA A 140 -29.22 16.54 13.95
C ALA A 140 -30.73 16.25 14.06
N ASN A 141 -31.16 16.15 15.31
CA ASN A 141 -32.46 15.77 15.87
C ASN A 141 -33.64 16.71 15.53
N ASN A 142 -34.84 16.11 15.61
CA ASN A 142 -36.15 16.60 16.07
C ASN A 142 -36.56 18.06 15.84
N GLN A 143 -37.76 18.25 15.27
CA GLN A 143 -38.89 18.81 16.03
C GLN A 143 -40.22 18.74 15.25
N ASP A 144 -41.21 18.14 15.91
CA ASP A 144 -42.64 18.34 15.67
C ASP A 144 -43.02 19.82 15.88
N SER A 145 -43.77 20.42 14.94
CA SER A 145 -44.81 21.39 15.30
C SER A 145 -45.81 21.59 14.17
N ILE A 146 -47.08 21.43 14.56
CA ILE A 146 -48.31 21.75 13.84
C ILE A 146 -48.38 23.25 13.53
N MET A 147 -48.75 23.64 12.30
CA MET A 147 -49.65 24.80 12.11
C MET A 147 -50.42 24.76 10.78
N GLU A 148 -51.71 24.96 10.96
CA GLU A 148 -52.85 25.03 10.06
C GLU A 148 -52.92 26.37 9.30
N THR A 149 -53.20 26.38 7.99
CA THR A 149 -53.89 27.50 7.31
C THR A 149 -54.56 27.09 5.99
N THR A 150 -55.87 26.86 6.08
CA THR A 150 -57.01 27.25 5.22
C THR A 150 -56.87 27.83 3.79
N LEU A 151 -57.82 27.37 2.93
CA LEU A 151 -58.59 28.05 1.86
C LEU A 151 -57.81 28.44 0.59
N ASP A 152 -58.27 28.35 -0.66
CA ASP A 152 -59.48 27.92 -1.38
C ASP A 152 -58.99 27.73 -2.85
N ASP A 153 -59.50 26.75 -3.61
CA ASP A 153 -60.17 27.08 -4.88
C ASP A 153 -60.75 25.86 -5.61
N GLU A 154 -61.81 26.18 -6.34
CA GLU A 154 -62.89 25.36 -6.83
C GLU A 154 -62.60 24.75 -8.22
N SER A 155 -63.28 23.62 -8.47
CA SER A 155 -63.64 23.09 -9.80
C SER A 155 -62.55 22.45 -10.69
N THR A 156 -62.61 21.12 -10.84
CA THR A 156 -62.90 20.49 -12.15
C THR A 156 -63.40 19.07 -11.91
N GLN A 157 -64.63 18.86 -12.33
CA GLN A 157 -65.35 17.61 -12.33
C GLN A 157 -64.82 16.63 -13.40
N LEU A 158 -64.74 15.36 -12.98
CA LEU A 158 -65.23 14.19 -13.72
C LEU A 158 -64.39 13.66 -14.89
N THR A 159 -64.30 12.33 -14.90
CA THR A 159 -63.67 11.45 -15.90
C THR A 159 -62.16 11.26 -15.71
N THR A 160 -61.75 10.28 -14.89
CA THR A 160 -60.67 9.30 -15.17
C THR A 160 -60.69 8.19 -14.09
N ASP A 161 -61.89 7.77 -13.67
CA ASP A 161 -62.10 6.87 -12.51
C ASP A 161 -62.10 5.37 -12.88
N ARG A 162 -61.11 4.92 -13.68
CA ARG A 162 -60.95 3.46 -13.93
C ARG A 162 -59.59 3.00 -14.45
N ARG A 163 -58.71 3.91 -14.86
CA ARG A 163 -57.36 3.53 -15.35
C ARG A 163 -56.29 3.66 -14.25
N GLU A 164 -56.43 4.62 -13.34
CA GLU A 164 -55.53 4.77 -12.19
C GLU A 164 -55.64 3.62 -11.18
N ILE A 165 -56.84 3.08 -10.97
CA ILE A 165 -57.04 1.98 -10.02
C ILE A 165 -56.36 0.68 -10.51
N VAL A 166 -56.30 0.46 -11.83
CA VAL A 166 -55.62 -0.72 -12.40
C VAL A 166 -54.10 -0.53 -12.42
N GLU A 167 -53.60 0.68 -12.64
CA GLU A 167 -52.16 0.94 -12.58
C GLU A 167 -51.60 0.90 -11.14
N ILE A 168 -52.40 1.25 -10.14
CA ILE A 168 -52.01 1.15 -8.72
C ILE A 168 -52.02 -0.32 -8.25
N GLU A 169 -52.98 -1.14 -8.71
CA GLU A 169 -53.05 -2.57 -8.33
C GLU A 169 -51.96 -3.40 -9.05
N VAL A 170 -51.65 -3.08 -10.32
CA VAL A 170 -50.51 -3.70 -11.03
C VAL A 170 -49.17 -3.20 -10.48
N ALA A 171 -49.07 -1.95 -10.03
CA ALA A 171 -47.87 -1.46 -9.35
C ALA A 171 -47.72 -2.06 -7.94
N SER A 172 -48.81 -2.33 -7.21
CA SER A 172 -48.72 -2.98 -5.89
C SER A 172 -48.35 -4.45 -5.98
N ASP A 173 -48.82 -5.19 -7.00
CA ASP A 173 -48.41 -6.57 -7.24
C ASP A 173 -46.93 -6.66 -7.67
N ILE A 174 -46.44 -5.70 -8.46
CA ILE A 174 -45.01 -5.61 -8.83
C ILE A 174 -44.14 -5.20 -7.64
N ILE A 175 -44.68 -4.45 -6.66
CA ILE A 175 -43.97 -4.05 -5.45
C ILE A 175 -44.00 -5.17 -4.40
N GLN A 176 -45.07 -5.97 -4.30
CA GLN A 176 -45.13 -7.12 -3.40
C GLN A 176 -44.25 -8.29 -3.84
N ASP A 177 -44.13 -8.56 -5.15
CA ASP A 177 -43.21 -9.60 -5.66
C ASP A 177 -41.72 -9.18 -5.59
N LYS A 178 -41.42 -7.90 -5.27
CA LYS A 178 -40.05 -7.40 -5.13
C LYS A 178 -39.57 -7.23 -3.69
N GLU A 179 -40.46 -7.32 -2.71
CA GLU A 179 -40.11 -7.21 -1.28
C GLU A 179 -39.90 -8.58 -0.61
N GLU A 180 -40.14 -9.70 -1.31
CA GLU A 180 -39.92 -11.06 -0.78
C GLU A 180 -38.77 -11.82 -1.47
N GLU A 181 -37.92 -11.12 -2.22
CA GLU A 181 -36.55 -11.56 -2.48
C GLU A 181 -35.60 -10.77 -1.55
N ASP A 182 -35.84 -10.91 -0.24
CA ASP A 182 -34.75 -10.95 0.74
C ASP A 182 -33.90 -12.18 0.36
N VAL A 183 -33.15 -12.05 -0.74
CA VAL A 183 -31.88 -12.73 -0.91
C VAL A 183 -31.10 -12.23 0.28
N GLU A 184 -31.21 -12.97 1.39
CA GLU A 184 -30.26 -12.97 2.47
C GLU A 184 -28.92 -13.03 1.76
N MET A 185 -28.31 -11.86 1.58
CA MET A 185 -27.06 -11.71 0.88
C MET A 185 -26.07 -12.22 1.91
N LYS A 186 -26.07 -13.55 2.05
CA LYS A 186 -25.18 -14.33 2.87
C LYS A 186 -23.84 -13.69 2.59
N PRO A 187 -23.25 -12.99 3.57
CA PRO A 187 -22.08 -12.16 3.33
C PRO A 187 -21.15 -13.05 2.57
N ARG A 188 -20.91 -12.71 1.29
CA ARG A 188 -20.24 -13.62 0.38
C ARG A 188 -18.98 -14.00 1.12
N ASN A 189 -18.82 -15.29 1.43
CA ASN A 189 -17.65 -15.82 2.10
C ASN A 189 -16.46 -15.72 1.14
N THR A 190 -16.16 -14.52 0.62
CA THR A 190 -14.99 -14.14 -0.18
C THR A 190 -13.81 -13.82 0.70
N THR A 191 -13.90 -14.08 2.01
CA THR A 191 -12.75 -14.50 2.80
C THR A 191 -12.27 -15.86 2.30
N GLU A 192 -11.84 -15.91 1.03
CA GLU A 192 -10.75 -16.78 0.62
C GLU A 192 -9.70 -16.64 1.71
N SER A 193 -9.38 -17.74 2.35
CA SER A 193 -8.41 -17.83 3.42
C SER A 193 -7.15 -17.10 2.97
N PHE A 194 -7.01 -15.85 3.41
CA PHE A 194 -5.89 -15.02 3.03
C PHE A 194 -4.69 -15.74 3.61
N THR A 195 -3.91 -16.37 2.72
CA THR A 195 -2.85 -17.27 3.15
C THR A 195 -1.94 -16.46 4.05
N ILE A 196 -1.60 -16.96 5.23
CA ILE A 196 -0.77 -16.25 6.22
C ILE A 196 0.47 -15.63 5.55
N LEU A 197 1.02 -16.31 4.54
CA LEU A 197 2.10 -15.84 3.67
C LEU A 197 1.84 -14.49 2.99
N HIS A 198 0.63 -14.23 2.48
CA HIS A 198 0.29 -12.96 1.84
C HIS A 198 0.22 -11.82 2.87
N GLN A 199 -0.40 -12.06 4.04
CA GLN A 199 -0.37 -11.09 5.15
C GLN A 199 1.07 -10.78 5.59
N LEU A 200 1.90 -11.81 5.73
CA LEU A 200 3.32 -11.63 6.04
C LEU A 200 4.06 -10.85 4.95
N THR A 201 3.73 -11.07 3.68
CA THR A 201 4.35 -10.34 2.56
C THR A 201 4.01 -8.86 2.61
N LEU A 202 2.74 -8.51 2.85
CA LEU A 202 2.31 -7.11 3.00
C LEU A 202 2.93 -6.45 4.22
N ALA A 203 3.00 -7.16 5.34
CA ALA A 203 3.66 -6.68 6.54
C ALA A 203 5.15 -6.41 6.33
N MET A 204 5.86 -7.32 5.66
CA MET A 204 7.25 -7.12 5.27
C MET A 204 7.39 -5.92 4.33
N GLN A 205 6.49 -5.77 3.34
CA GLN A 205 6.47 -4.62 2.45
C GLN A 205 6.28 -3.30 3.23
N GLN A 206 5.42 -3.28 4.25
CA GLN A 206 5.22 -2.10 5.09
C GLN A 206 6.47 -1.73 5.88
N ILE A 207 7.08 -2.70 6.57
CA ILE A 207 8.30 -2.43 7.36
C ILE A 207 9.43 -1.97 6.43
N LEU A 208 9.55 -2.58 5.23
CA LEU A 208 10.51 -2.17 4.22
C LEU A 208 10.22 -0.73 3.73
N TYR A 209 8.97 -0.40 3.42
CA TYR A 209 8.54 0.94 3.02
C TYR A 209 8.92 2.00 4.05
N GLU A 210 8.61 1.76 5.32
CA GLU A 210 8.89 2.73 6.38
C GLU A 210 10.39 2.84 6.70
N SER A 211 11.12 1.72 6.71
CA SER A 211 12.57 1.73 6.89
C SER A 211 13.26 2.53 5.79
N PHE A 212 12.83 2.35 4.55
CA PHE A 212 13.28 3.11 3.41
C PHE A 212 12.95 4.61 3.55
N ALA A 213 11.71 4.95 3.91
CA ALA A 213 11.28 6.32 4.12
C ALA A 213 12.06 7.06 5.22
N CYS A 214 12.49 6.35 6.27
CA CYS A 214 13.28 6.93 7.36
C CYS A 214 14.78 6.96 7.06
N PHE A 215 15.35 5.90 6.48
CA PHE A 215 16.80 5.74 6.38
C PHE A 215 17.41 6.40 5.15
N ALA A 216 16.69 6.45 4.03
CA ALA A 216 17.18 7.14 2.83
C ALA A 216 17.54 8.62 3.08
N PRO A 217 16.67 9.46 3.68
CA PRO A 217 17.01 10.85 3.95
C PRO A 217 18.14 10.98 4.98
N LEU A 218 18.20 10.07 5.98
CA LEU A 218 19.29 10.04 6.95
C LEU A 218 20.64 9.82 6.24
N VAL A 219 20.71 8.84 5.33
CA VAL A 219 21.91 8.56 4.54
C VAL A 219 22.34 9.79 3.73
N THR A 220 21.40 10.45 3.06
CA THR A 220 21.70 11.65 2.27
C THR A 220 22.21 12.79 3.15
N ILE A 221 21.53 13.08 4.26
CA ILE A 221 21.91 14.17 5.18
C ILE A 221 23.27 13.90 5.80
N VAL A 222 23.52 12.69 6.31
CA VAL A 222 24.81 12.36 6.94
C VAL A 222 25.93 12.38 5.91
N TYR A 223 25.71 11.83 4.71
CA TYR A 223 26.74 11.83 3.68
C TYR A 223 27.09 13.26 3.25
N TRP A 224 26.12 14.04 2.78
CA TRP A 224 26.38 15.37 2.23
C TRP A 224 26.66 16.44 3.30
N GLY A 225 26.10 16.27 4.50
CA GLY A 225 26.27 17.21 5.60
C GLY A 225 27.51 16.98 6.46
N LEU A 226 28.00 15.74 6.57
CA LEU A 226 29.09 15.39 7.48
C LEU A 226 30.27 14.68 6.81
N LEU A 227 30.04 13.79 5.84
CA LEU A 227 31.08 12.92 5.29
C LEU A 227 31.65 13.39 3.96
N TYR A 228 30.91 14.19 3.21
CA TYR A 228 31.34 14.70 1.92
C TYR A 228 32.50 15.67 2.11
N SER A 229 33.69 15.26 1.68
CA SER A 229 34.83 16.17 1.55
C SER A 229 35.40 16.08 0.14
N THR A 230 35.69 17.25 -0.44
CA THR A 230 36.28 17.38 -1.78
C THR A 230 37.67 16.75 -1.88
N GLU A 231 38.32 16.43 -0.77
CA GLU A 231 39.61 15.74 -0.71
C GLU A 231 39.48 14.21 -0.55
N SER A 232 38.36 13.69 -0.01
CA SER A 232 38.14 12.24 0.16
C SER A 232 37.40 11.59 -1.00
N VAL A 233 36.75 12.40 -1.84
CA VAL A 233 36.04 11.94 -3.04
C VAL A 233 36.99 12.02 -4.22
N VAL A 234 37.96 11.10 -4.25
CA VAL A 234 38.73 10.84 -5.46
C VAL A 234 37.79 10.11 -6.42
N LEU A 235 37.03 10.87 -7.19
CA LEU A 235 36.22 10.37 -8.32
C LEU A 235 37.17 9.99 -9.44
N ASP A 236 37.95 8.93 -9.20
CA ASP A 236 38.94 8.43 -10.14
C ASP A 236 38.25 7.98 -11.44
N THR A 237 37.00 7.53 -11.34
CA THR A 237 36.22 7.08 -12.49
C THR A 237 34.79 7.63 -12.52
N MET A 238 34.21 7.67 -13.72
CA MET A 238 32.77 7.96 -13.92
C MET A 238 31.87 6.96 -13.19
N LEU A 239 32.36 5.73 -12.98
CA LEU A 239 31.63 4.69 -12.26
C LEU A 239 31.51 5.06 -10.77
N ASP A 240 32.60 5.52 -10.15
CA ASP A 240 32.60 5.96 -8.74
C ASP A 240 31.67 7.15 -8.52
N LEU A 241 31.63 8.09 -9.48
CA LEU A 241 30.70 9.22 -9.45
C LEU A 241 29.25 8.76 -9.51
N TRP A 242 28.94 7.90 -10.48
CA TRP A 242 27.59 7.39 -10.63
C TRP A 242 27.15 6.57 -9.41
N MET A 243 28.02 5.74 -8.83
CA MET A 243 27.70 4.99 -7.61
C MET A 243 27.53 5.90 -6.40
N GLY A 244 28.42 6.88 -6.20
CA GLY A 244 28.29 7.85 -5.11
C GLY A 244 26.97 8.62 -5.18
N ILE A 245 26.64 9.15 -6.37
CA ILE A 245 25.34 9.82 -6.59
C ILE A 245 24.18 8.84 -6.35
N SER A 246 24.30 7.60 -6.83
CA SER A 246 23.22 6.62 -6.72
C SER A 246 22.91 6.25 -5.27
N MET A 247 23.95 5.87 -4.52
CA MET A 247 23.84 5.39 -3.15
C MET A 247 23.47 6.51 -2.17
N HIS A 248 23.90 7.76 -2.43
CA HIS A 248 23.74 8.86 -1.48
C HIS A 248 22.65 9.87 -1.86
N ALA A 249 22.42 10.16 -3.14
CA ALA A 249 21.40 11.14 -3.56
C ALA A 249 20.16 10.46 -4.15
N ILE A 250 20.35 9.54 -5.10
CA ILE A 250 19.23 8.87 -5.77
C ILE A 250 18.42 8.02 -4.79
N ASN A 251 19.05 7.46 -3.74
CA ASN A 251 18.34 6.79 -2.65
C ASN A 251 17.19 7.64 -2.08
N THR A 252 17.43 8.92 -1.77
CA THR A 252 16.39 9.84 -1.29
C THR A 252 15.43 10.26 -2.39
N ILE A 253 15.88 10.43 -3.63
CA ILE A 253 14.99 10.76 -4.75
C ILE A 253 13.97 9.63 -4.97
N LEU A 254 14.42 8.38 -4.97
CA LEU A 254 13.56 7.21 -5.09
C LEU A 254 12.58 7.14 -3.91
N MET A 255 13.01 7.52 -2.71
CA MET A 255 12.14 7.62 -1.54
C MET A 255 11.04 8.64 -1.74
N LEU A 256 11.39 9.85 -2.17
CA LEU A 256 10.42 10.90 -2.43
C LEU A 256 9.43 10.48 -3.51
N LEU A 257 9.89 9.86 -4.60
CA LEU A 257 9.00 9.34 -5.64
C LEU A 257 8.04 8.30 -5.10
N GLU A 258 8.53 7.34 -4.32
CA GLU A 258 7.65 6.30 -3.76
C GLU A 258 6.63 6.89 -2.80
N VAL A 259 7.05 7.71 -1.83
CA VAL A 259 6.18 8.25 -0.78
C VAL A 259 5.15 9.24 -1.34
N PHE A 260 5.54 10.08 -2.31
CA PHE A 260 4.67 11.16 -2.80
C PHE A 260 3.89 10.81 -4.07
N VAL A 261 4.37 9.87 -4.90
CA VAL A 261 3.77 9.57 -6.21
C VAL A 261 3.17 8.18 -6.26
N PHE A 262 3.85 7.17 -5.73
CA PHE A 262 3.51 5.77 -5.98
C PHE A 262 2.66 5.14 -4.87
N ALA A 263 3.05 5.34 -3.60
CA ALA A 263 2.45 4.67 -2.46
C ALA A 263 1.23 5.43 -1.93
N LYS A 264 0.18 4.68 -1.57
CA LYS A 264 -0.91 5.15 -0.71
C LYS A 264 -0.75 4.65 0.73
N SER A 265 0.42 4.09 1.06
CA SER A 265 0.58 3.39 2.32
C SER A 265 0.65 4.36 3.49
N PRO A 266 -0.22 4.21 4.51
CA PRO A 266 -0.13 5.02 5.71
C PRO A 266 1.11 4.64 6.52
N PHE A 267 1.67 5.61 7.26
CA PHE A 267 2.71 5.31 8.24
C PHE A 267 2.10 4.69 9.51
N ASN A 268 2.63 3.56 9.95
CA ASN A 268 2.24 2.92 11.19
C ASN A 268 3.13 3.39 12.33
N LYS A 269 2.55 4.16 13.26
CA LYS A 269 3.26 4.67 14.44
C LYS A 269 3.87 3.55 15.30
N GLY A 270 3.27 2.37 15.33
CA GLY A 270 3.75 1.23 16.12
C GLY A 270 5.06 0.61 15.60
N HIS A 271 5.37 0.81 14.32
CA HIS A 271 6.59 0.31 13.68
C HIS A 271 7.81 1.21 13.95
N PHE A 272 7.60 2.43 14.43
CA PHE A 272 8.69 3.34 14.79
C PHE A 272 9.69 2.72 15.78
N SER A 273 9.23 1.96 16.77
CA SER A 273 10.12 1.25 17.71
C SER A 273 10.95 0.15 17.05
N ILE A 274 10.40 -0.50 16.01
CA ILE A 274 11.11 -1.51 15.22
C ILE A 274 12.22 -0.84 14.40
N LEU A 275 11.91 0.27 13.73
CA LEU A 275 12.88 1.03 12.95
C LEU A 275 14.00 1.59 13.83
N PHE A 276 13.66 2.11 15.00
CA PHE A 276 14.64 2.52 16.00
C PHE A 276 15.51 1.34 16.47
N GLY A 277 14.90 0.17 16.65
CA GLY A 277 15.63 -1.07 16.94
C GLY A 277 16.64 -1.45 15.85
N PHE A 278 16.28 -1.32 14.56
CA PHE A 278 17.22 -1.54 13.46
C PHE A 278 18.38 -0.54 13.49
N LEU A 279 18.13 0.72 13.82
CA LEU A 279 19.18 1.73 13.95
C LEU A 279 20.13 1.40 15.12
N LEU A 280 19.59 0.97 16.27
CA LEU A 280 20.41 0.53 17.40
C LEU A 280 21.24 -0.71 17.07
N LEU A 281 20.65 -1.69 16.36
CA LEU A 281 21.35 -2.89 15.91
C LEU A 281 22.50 -2.51 14.96
N TYR A 282 22.27 -1.55 14.08
CA TYR A 282 23.30 -1.01 13.21
C TYR A 282 24.45 -0.37 14.01
N LEU A 283 24.15 0.45 15.01
CA LEU A 283 25.20 1.03 15.86
C LEU A 283 25.99 -0.05 16.61
N GLY A 284 25.31 -1.11 17.08
CA GLY A 284 25.95 -2.28 17.64
C GLY A 284 26.89 -2.98 16.65
N LEU A 285 26.46 -3.14 15.38
CA LEU A 285 27.29 -3.68 14.31
C LEU A 285 28.51 -2.78 14.04
N ALA A 286 28.33 -1.46 13.96
CA ALA A 286 29.44 -0.52 13.74
C ALA A 286 30.49 -0.61 14.86
N TYR A 287 30.04 -0.69 16.12
CA TYR A 287 30.94 -0.87 17.28
C TYR A 287 31.62 -2.25 17.27
N PHE A 288 30.91 -3.30 16.86
CA PHE A 288 31.48 -4.64 16.69
C PHE A 288 32.60 -4.64 15.64
N MET A 289 32.44 -3.92 14.53
CA MET A 289 33.49 -3.82 13.50
C MET A 289 34.76 -3.17 14.02
N VAL A 290 34.65 -2.13 14.86
CA VAL A 290 35.80 -1.54 15.55
C VAL A 290 36.45 -2.57 16.47
N GLY A 291 35.66 -3.29 17.28
CA GLY A 291 36.19 -4.25 18.25
C GLY A 291 36.87 -5.48 17.65
N VAL A 292 36.48 -5.91 16.45
CA VAL A 292 37.02 -7.14 15.80
C VAL A 292 38.04 -6.83 14.72
N TYR A 293 37.83 -5.78 13.94
CA TYR A 293 38.60 -5.49 12.74
C TYR A 293 39.42 -4.20 12.83
N ASP A 294 39.35 -3.47 13.96
CA ASP A 294 39.95 -2.14 14.14
C ASP A 294 39.54 -1.18 12.99
N PHE A 295 38.32 -1.39 12.49
CA PHE A 295 37.78 -0.71 11.32
C PHE A 295 36.68 0.27 11.74
N TYR A 296 36.98 1.55 11.59
CA TYR A 296 36.01 2.62 11.81
C TYR A 296 35.18 2.83 10.55
N VAL A 297 33.91 2.43 10.60
CA VAL A 297 32.94 2.68 9.51
C VAL A 297 32.81 4.19 9.23
N TYR A 298 32.94 5.00 10.27
CA TYR A 298 32.84 6.44 10.18
C TYR A 298 33.89 7.14 11.06
N PRO A 299 34.39 8.31 10.63
CA PRO A 299 35.50 9.02 11.29
C PRO A 299 35.08 9.86 12.51
N PHE A 300 33.82 9.79 12.94
CA PHE A 300 33.28 10.63 14.02
C PHE A 300 33.34 9.98 15.42
N PHE A 301 34.12 8.92 15.59
CA PHE A 301 34.37 8.24 16.87
C PHE A 301 35.87 8.13 17.15
#